data_AF-A0A537JXS5-F1
#
_entry.id   AF-A0A537JXS5-F1
#
_cell.length_a   1.000
_cell.length_b   1.000
_cell.length_c   1.000
_cell.angle_alpha   90.00
_cell.angle_beta   90.00
_cell.angle_gamma   90.00
#
_symmetry.space_group_name_H-M   'P 1'
#
loop_
_entity.id
_entity.type
_entity.pdbx_description
1 polymer ?
#
loop_
_entity_poly.entity_id
_entity_poly.type
_entity_poly.pdbx_seq_one_letter_code
_entity_poly.pdbx_strand_id
1 'polypeptide(L)'
;MHDLPRKLTVDDLSTLFEGRTRFVERLAGRENPLGDARALLASLPEPEQVEALNAHPRIGAARVSSVSAREQGGESDPAVLGELARWNRLYEEKFGFRFVVFVNRRTRVEILRVLQARITRTREEELRTGLDDLVSIALDRYRAR
;
A
#
# COMPACT_ATOMS: atom_id res chain seq x y z
N MET A 1 17.19 -18.52 -1.66
CA MET A 1 17.15 -17.05 -1.47
C MET A 1 17.04 -16.45 -2.85
N HIS A 2 15.89 -15.90 -3.24
CA HIS A 2 15.81 -15.14 -4.48
C HIS A 2 16.53 -13.81 -4.25
N ASP A 3 17.68 -13.64 -4.91
CA ASP A 3 18.44 -12.40 -4.89
C ASP A 3 17.56 -11.29 -5.46
N LEU A 4 17.33 -10.21 -4.70
CA LEU A 4 16.52 -9.10 -5.18
C LEU A 4 17.25 -8.42 -6.35
N PRO A 5 16.54 -7.99 -7.40
CA PRO A 5 17.13 -7.58 -8.67
C PRO A 5 17.99 -6.31 -8.51
N ARG A 6 19.15 -6.31 -9.17
CA ARG A 6 20.16 -5.24 -9.08
C ARG A 6 19.78 -3.92 -9.77
N LYS A 7 18.76 -3.89 -10.64
CA LYS A 7 18.12 -2.63 -11.12
C LYS A 7 16.69 -2.90 -11.57
N LEU A 8 15.75 -2.10 -11.07
CA LEU A 8 14.38 -2.00 -11.58
C LEU A 8 14.18 -0.58 -12.11
N THR A 9 13.49 -0.45 -13.25
CA THR A 9 13.20 0.86 -13.82
C THR A 9 12.14 1.60 -12.99
N VAL A 10 12.01 2.92 -13.22
CA VAL A 10 10.92 3.71 -12.63
C VAL A 10 9.56 3.13 -13.02
N ASP A 11 9.40 2.63 -14.25
CA ASP A 11 8.14 2.06 -14.72
C ASP A 11 7.84 0.69 -14.07
N ASP A 12 8.87 -0.15 -13.88
CA ASP A 12 8.75 -1.39 -13.12
C ASP A 12 8.27 -1.12 -11.69
N LEU A 13 8.91 -0.16 -11.02
CA LEU A 13 8.60 0.21 -9.65
C LEU A 13 7.25 0.91 -9.54
N SER A 14 6.90 1.76 -10.50
CA SER A 14 5.57 2.41 -10.56
C SER A 14 4.46 1.37 -10.64
N THR A 15 4.69 0.27 -11.37
CA THR A 15 3.77 -0.87 -11.41
C THR A 15 3.72 -1.59 -10.06
N LEU A 16 4.87 -1.85 -9.43
CA LEU A 16 4.93 -2.56 -8.14
C LEU A 16 4.33 -1.77 -6.98
N PHE A 17 4.47 -0.45 -6.97
CA PHE A 17 3.94 0.42 -5.91
C PHE A 17 2.58 1.04 -6.25
N GLU A 18 2.05 0.76 -7.46
CA GLU A 18 0.82 1.34 -8.00
C GLU A 18 0.79 2.87 -7.98
N GLY A 19 1.91 3.48 -8.36
CA GLY A 19 2.01 4.91 -8.52
C GLY A 19 3.43 5.38 -8.80
N ARG A 20 3.56 6.38 -9.66
CA ARG A 20 4.82 7.07 -9.91
C ARG A 20 4.96 8.24 -8.94
N THR A 21 5.58 7.99 -7.80
CA THR A 21 5.79 8.98 -6.72
C THR A 21 7.24 9.40 -6.64
N ARG A 22 7.53 10.48 -5.88
CA ARG A 22 8.91 10.89 -5.60
C ARG A 22 9.72 9.77 -4.93
N PHE A 23 9.08 8.99 -4.07
CA PHE A 23 9.68 7.79 -3.48
C PHE A 23 10.12 6.79 -4.57
N VAL A 24 9.25 6.46 -5.52
CA VAL A 24 9.56 5.52 -6.61
C VAL A 24 10.69 6.03 -7.50
N GLU A 25 10.71 7.31 -7.84
CA GLU A 25 11.80 7.94 -8.61
C GLU A 25 13.15 7.81 -7.89
N ARG A 26 13.18 8.09 -6.57
CA ARG A 26 14.40 7.92 -5.75
C ARG A 26 14.81 6.46 -5.62
N LEU A 27 13.83 5.55 -5.51
CA LEU A 27 14.07 4.13 -5.32
C LEU A 27 14.71 3.50 -6.58
N ALA A 28 14.32 3.95 -7.77
CA ALA A 28 14.90 3.50 -9.04
C ALA A 28 16.40 3.80 -9.17
N GLY A 29 16.90 4.79 -8.43
CA GLY A 29 18.33 5.11 -8.37
C GLY A 29 19.17 4.19 -7.47
N ARG A 30 18.54 3.24 -6.75
CA ARG A 30 19.23 2.32 -5.82
C ARG A 30 19.77 1.09 -6.55
N GLU A 31 20.87 0.54 -6.02
CA GLU A 31 21.43 -0.74 -6.49
C GLU A 31 20.57 -1.94 -6.08
N ASN A 32 19.82 -1.84 -4.99
CA ASN A 32 18.84 -2.86 -4.61
C ASN A 32 17.50 -2.19 -4.26
N PRO A 33 16.72 -1.75 -5.27
CA PRO A 33 15.50 -0.98 -5.04
C PRO A 33 14.54 -1.63 -4.04
N LEU A 34 14.24 -2.92 -4.16
CA LEU A 34 13.28 -3.58 -3.25
C LEU A 34 13.88 -3.90 -1.88
N GLY A 35 15.19 -4.14 -1.78
CA GLY A 35 15.87 -4.33 -0.50
C GLY A 35 15.98 -3.04 0.31
N ASP A 36 16.16 -1.91 -0.38
CA ASP A 36 16.34 -0.60 0.25
C ASP A 36 15.02 0.12 0.52
N ALA A 37 13.89 -0.36 -0.02
CA ALA A 37 12.60 0.33 0.01
C ALA A 37 12.14 0.75 1.42
N ARG A 38 12.25 -0.14 2.41
CA ARG A 38 11.86 0.17 3.79
C ARG A 38 12.73 1.26 4.39
N ALA A 39 14.05 1.11 4.27
CA ALA A 39 15.00 2.06 4.80
C ALA A 39 14.87 3.43 4.13
N LEU A 40 14.66 3.44 2.80
CA LEU A 40 14.43 4.67 2.06
C LEU A 40 13.16 5.37 2.54
N LEU A 41 12.00 4.69 2.57
CA LEU A 41 10.74 5.28 3.04
C LEU A 41 10.88 5.87 4.44
N ALA A 42 11.47 5.13 5.38
CA ALA A 42 11.66 5.60 6.74
C ALA A 42 12.53 6.87 6.85
N SER A 43 13.46 7.07 5.90
CA SER A 43 14.33 8.26 5.85
C SER A 43 13.71 9.47 5.14
N LEU A 44 12.60 9.30 4.43
CA LEU A 44 11.96 10.39 3.70
C LEU A 44 11.24 11.35 4.65
N PRO A 45 11.11 12.64 4.27
CA PRO A 45 10.18 13.54 4.92
C PRO A 45 8.76 12.97 4.89
N GLU A 46 8.03 13.18 5.98
CA GLU A 46 6.65 12.70 6.13
C GLU A 46 5.73 13.03 4.93
N PRO A 47 5.78 14.23 4.30
CA PRO A 47 4.96 14.49 3.12
C PRO A 47 5.19 13.53 1.95
N GLU A 48 6.44 13.08 1.73
CA GLU A 48 6.75 12.10 0.68
C GLU A 48 6.31 10.67 1.08
N GLN A 49 6.34 10.35 2.37
CA GLN A 49 5.78 9.09 2.89
C GLN A 49 4.26 9.03 2.68
N VAL A 50 3.57 10.13 3.00
CA VAL A 50 2.12 10.29 2.80
C VAL A 50 1.77 10.26 1.30
N GLU A 51 2.56 10.90 0.45
CA GLU A 51 2.43 10.81 -1.01
C GLU A 51 2.48 9.35 -1.49
N ALA A 52 3.45 8.57 -0.99
CA ALA A 52 3.58 7.15 -1.34
C ALA A 52 2.34 6.33 -0.97
N LEU A 53 1.78 6.53 0.23
CA LEU A 53 0.54 5.86 0.64
C LEU A 53 -0.67 6.31 -0.18
N ASN A 54 -0.76 7.61 -0.47
CA ASN A 54 -1.89 8.19 -1.17
C ASN A 54 -1.93 7.86 -2.66
N ALA A 55 -0.81 7.43 -3.25
CA ALA A 55 -0.79 6.92 -4.61
C ALA A 55 -1.52 5.56 -4.72
N HIS A 56 -1.45 4.74 -3.67
CA HIS A 56 -2.08 3.42 -3.66
C HIS A 56 -3.61 3.52 -3.69
N PRO A 57 -4.33 2.67 -4.46
CA PRO A 57 -5.78 2.66 -4.45
C PRO A 57 -6.34 2.25 -3.08
N ARG A 58 -7.53 2.79 -2.78
CA ARG A 58 -8.30 2.41 -1.60
C ARG A 58 -8.77 0.97 -1.70
N ILE A 59 -8.84 0.30 -0.56
CA ILE A 59 -9.52 -0.99 -0.46
C ILE A 59 -11.04 -0.83 -0.72
N GLY A 60 -11.60 -1.65 -1.62
CA GLY A 60 -13.02 -1.61 -1.98
C GLY A 60 -13.41 -0.56 -3.03
N ALA A 61 -12.44 0.09 -3.68
CA ALA A 61 -12.73 1.02 -4.77
C ALA A 61 -13.21 0.30 -6.04
N ALA A 62 -14.22 0.86 -6.71
CA ALA A 62 -14.86 0.25 -7.88
C ALA A 62 -13.98 0.28 -9.16
N ARG A 63 -13.04 1.22 -9.25
CA ARG A 63 -12.11 1.35 -10.40
C ARG A 63 -10.68 1.28 -9.88
N VAL A 64 -10.05 0.13 -10.07
CA VAL A 64 -8.65 -0.14 -9.70
C VAL A 64 -7.94 -0.85 -10.85
N SER A 65 -6.61 -0.89 -10.79
CA SER A 65 -5.82 -1.67 -11.75
C SER A 65 -6.20 -3.16 -11.71
N SER A 66 -5.87 -3.94 -12.74
CA SER A 66 -6.09 -5.39 -12.73
C SER A 66 -5.29 -6.09 -11.61
N VAL A 67 -4.16 -5.53 -11.20
CA VAL A 67 -3.34 -6.03 -10.08
C VAL A 67 -4.08 -5.82 -8.76
N SER A 68 -4.49 -4.59 -8.46
CA SER A 68 -5.30 -4.28 -7.28
C SER A 68 -6.63 -5.03 -7.25
N ALA A 69 -7.29 -5.24 -8.39
CA ALA A 69 -8.53 -6.01 -8.43
C ALA A 69 -8.30 -7.47 -7.95
N ARG A 70 -7.17 -8.08 -8.33
CA ARG A 70 -6.80 -9.44 -7.92
C ARG A 70 -6.43 -9.50 -6.44
N GLU A 71 -5.68 -8.52 -5.95
CA GLU A 71 -5.28 -8.45 -4.54
C GLU A 71 -6.48 -8.34 -3.60
N GLN A 72 -7.44 -7.49 -3.95
CA GLN A 72 -8.59 -7.22 -3.09
C GLN A 72 -9.71 -8.28 -3.20
N GLY A 73 -9.54 -9.30 -4.06
CA GLY A 73 -10.53 -10.34 -4.36
C GLY A 73 -11.69 -9.84 -5.24
N GLY A 74 -12.21 -10.66 -6.15
CA GLY A 74 -13.41 -10.35 -6.93
C GLY A 74 -14.69 -10.52 -6.11
N GLU A 75 -15.75 -9.76 -6.45
CA GLU A 75 -17.09 -9.65 -5.84
C GLU A 75 -17.16 -9.55 -4.31
N SER A 76 -17.90 -8.56 -3.81
CA SER A 76 -18.19 -8.48 -2.38
C SER A 76 -19.55 -7.88 -2.15
N ASP A 77 -20.17 -8.32 -1.05
CA ASP A 77 -21.43 -7.82 -0.56
C ASP A 77 -21.42 -6.28 -0.56
N PRO A 78 -22.39 -5.63 -1.25
CA PRO A 78 -22.52 -4.18 -1.26
C PRO A 78 -22.51 -3.55 0.14
N ALA A 79 -23.02 -4.25 1.17
CA ALA A 79 -22.97 -3.79 2.55
C ALA A 79 -21.53 -3.66 3.07
N VAL A 80 -20.67 -4.65 2.78
CA VAL A 80 -19.25 -4.62 3.15
C VAL A 80 -18.49 -3.52 2.41
N LEU A 81 -18.82 -3.29 1.13
CA LEU A 81 -18.23 -2.19 0.36
C LEU A 81 -18.65 -0.82 0.90
N GLY A 82 -19.92 -0.67 1.31
CA GLY A 82 -20.42 0.53 1.97
C GLY A 82 -19.69 0.82 3.29
N GLU A 83 -19.49 -0.21 4.11
CA GLU A 83 -18.73 -0.10 5.37
C GLU A 83 -17.27 0.24 5.12
N LEU A 84 -16.59 -0.43 4.18
CA LEU A 84 -15.22 -0.09 3.80
C LEU A 84 -15.12 1.37 3.34
N ALA A 85 -16.06 1.85 2.51
CA ALA A 85 -16.07 3.24 2.07
C ALA A 85 -16.23 4.21 3.25
N ARG A 86 -17.12 3.90 4.22
CA ARG A 86 -17.30 4.71 5.44
C ARG A 86 -16.02 4.75 6.27
N TRP A 87 -15.44 3.59 6.55
CA TRP A 87 -14.26 3.49 7.41
C TRP A 87 -13.00 4.06 6.76
N ASN A 88 -12.83 3.96 5.43
CA ASN A 88 -11.75 4.65 4.73
C ASN A 88 -11.83 6.17 4.93
N ARG A 89 -13.02 6.77 4.87
CA ARG A 89 -13.20 8.21 5.12
C ARG A 89 -12.80 8.59 6.54
N LEU A 90 -13.32 7.87 7.54
CA LEU A 90 -12.97 8.11 8.94
C LEU A 90 -11.46 7.95 9.22
N TYR A 91 -10.84 6.97 8.58
CA TYR A 91 -9.41 6.75 8.66
C TYR A 91 -8.61 7.90 8.06
N GLU A 92 -8.97 8.34 6.85
CA GLU A 92 -8.33 9.46 6.17
C GLU A 92 -8.52 10.79 6.92
N GLU A 93 -9.70 11.02 7.51
CA GLU A 93 -9.96 12.17 8.37
C GLU A 93 -9.08 12.16 9.63
N LYS A 94 -8.89 10.99 10.25
CA LYS A 94 -8.06 10.86 11.47
C LYS A 94 -6.56 11.00 11.17
N PHE A 95 -6.08 10.32 10.14
CA PHE A 95 -4.65 10.12 9.92
C PHE A 95 -4.07 11.00 8.80
N GLY A 96 -4.90 11.50 7.88
CA GLY A 96 -4.48 12.35 6.77
C GLY A 96 -3.85 11.60 5.60
N PHE A 97 -3.96 10.27 5.56
CA PHE A 97 -3.48 9.42 4.47
C PHE A 97 -4.38 8.21 4.27
N ARG A 98 -4.32 7.61 3.07
CA ARG A 98 -5.10 6.42 2.70
C ARG A 98 -4.72 5.21 3.55
N PHE A 99 -5.72 4.38 3.85
CA PHE A 99 -5.48 3.08 4.46
C PHE A 99 -4.84 2.12 3.44
N VAL A 100 -3.62 1.71 3.74
CA VAL A 100 -2.87 0.71 2.96
C VAL A 100 -2.62 -0.50 3.85
N VAL A 101 -2.96 -1.69 3.36
CA VAL A 101 -2.76 -2.95 4.08
C VAL A 101 -2.41 -4.06 3.10
N PHE A 102 -1.38 -4.85 3.41
CA PHE A 102 -1.04 -6.01 2.59
C PHE A 102 -2.07 -7.12 2.79
N VAL A 103 -3.05 -7.25 1.91
CA VAL A 103 -4.21 -8.14 2.09
C VAL A 103 -3.86 -9.59 2.45
N ASN A 104 -2.75 -10.14 1.96
CA ASN A 104 -2.23 -11.47 2.32
C ASN A 104 -3.33 -12.56 2.39
N ARG A 105 -4.11 -12.69 1.31
CA ARG A 105 -5.26 -13.63 1.18
C ARG A 105 -6.43 -13.41 2.14
N ARG A 106 -6.46 -12.32 2.92
CA ARG A 106 -7.62 -11.96 3.76
C ARG A 106 -8.80 -11.51 2.91
N THR A 107 -9.99 -11.88 3.35
CA THR A 107 -11.27 -11.43 2.78
C THR A 107 -11.52 -9.95 3.08
N ARG A 108 -12.40 -9.30 2.31
CA ARG A 108 -12.79 -7.89 2.57
C ARG A 108 -13.40 -7.68 3.96
N VAL A 109 -14.11 -8.67 4.49
CA VAL A 109 -14.68 -8.63 5.85
C VAL A 109 -13.57 -8.64 6.90
N GLU A 110 -12.55 -9.46 6.72
CA GLU A 110 -11.37 -9.47 7.61
C GLU A 110 -10.59 -8.17 7.51
N ILE A 111 -10.42 -7.62 6.30
CA ILE A 111 -9.76 -6.32 6.11
C ILE A 111 -10.56 -5.18 6.77
N LEU A 112 -11.88 -5.21 6.69
CA LEU A 112 -12.74 -4.25 7.41
C LEU A 112 -12.48 -4.30 8.92
N ARG A 113 -12.36 -5.50 9.51
CA ARG A 113 -12.03 -5.65 10.94
C ARG A 113 -10.64 -5.10 11.28
N VAL A 114 -9.66 -5.31 10.38
CA VAL A 114 -8.31 -4.74 10.55
C VAL A 114 -8.35 -3.21 10.53
N LEU A 115 -9.07 -2.62 9.57
CA LEU A 115 -9.27 -1.18 9.48
C LEU A 115 -9.92 -0.62 10.75
N GLN A 116 -10.99 -1.26 11.23
CA GLN A 116 -11.68 -0.89 12.46
C GLN A 116 -10.78 -1.00 13.69
N ALA A 117 -9.92 -2.01 13.79
CA ALA A 117 -8.99 -2.13 14.91
C ALA A 117 -7.91 -1.05 14.85
N ARG A 118 -7.34 -0.80 13.67
CA ARG A 118 -6.24 0.15 13.46
C ARG A 118 -6.65 1.61 13.65
N ILE A 119 -7.94 1.95 13.54
CA ILE A 119 -8.41 3.31 13.80
C ILE A 119 -8.11 3.82 15.21
N THR A 120 -7.84 2.93 16.17
CA THR A 120 -7.53 3.30 17.56
C THR A 120 -6.07 3.69 17.78
N ARG A 121 -5.18 3.39 16.82
CA ARG A 121 -3.74 3.64 16.92
C ARG A 121 -3.38 5.12 16.86
N THR A 122 -2.14 5.41 17.24
CA THR A 122 -1.53 6.72 17.01
C THR A 122 -1.22 6.90 15.52
N ARG A 123 -1.13 8.16 15.08
CA ARG A 123 -0.83 8.49 13.68
C ARG A 123 0.57 8.02 13.26
N GLU A 124 1.55 8.12 14.16
CA GLU A 124 2.93 7.69 13.91
C GLU A 124 3.02 6.17 13.70
N GLU A 125 2.41 5.39 14.60
CA GLU A 125 2.36 3.93 14.48
C GLU A 125 1.73 3.49 13.17
N GLU A 126 0.65 4.17 12.78
CA GLU A 126 -0.12 3.80 11.60
C GLU A 126 0.58 4.21 10.31
N LEU A 127 1.26 5.37 10.28
CA LEU A 127 2.10 5.77 9.16
C LEU A 127 3.20 4.73 8.92
N ARG A 128 3.94 4.36 9.97
CA ARG A 128 4.98 3.32 9.88
C ARG A 128 4.42 1.98 9.40
N THR A 129 3.24 1.59 9.90
CA THR A 129 2.59 0.34 9.51
C THR A 129 2.17 0.36 8.04
N GLY A 130 1.54 1.44 7.58
CA GLY A 130 1.11 1.58 6.19
C GLY A 130 2.28 1.53 5.21
N LEU A 131 3.42 2.15 5.57
CA LEU A 131 4.63 2.11 4.75
C LEU A 131 5.22 0.69 4.64
N ASP A 132 5.21 -0.08 5.73
CA ASP A 132 5.65 -1.48 5.70
C ASP A 132 4.70 -2.37 4.89
N ASP A 133 3.39 -2.16 5.04
CA ASP A 133 2.36 -2.82 4.24
C ASP A 133 2.54 -2.51 2.74
N LEU A 134 2.82 -1.25 2.38
CA LEU A 134 3.10 -0.82 0.99
C LEU A 134 4.31 -1.57 0.40
N VAL A 135 5.42 -1.69 1.14
CA VAL A 135 6.60 -2.44 0.66
C VAL A 135 6.30 -3.93 0.56
N SER A 136 5.53 -4.48 1.49
CA SER A 136 5.14 -5.89 1.48
C SER A 136 4.29 -6.24 0.25
N ILE A 137 3.37 -5.35 -0.13
CA ILE A 137 2.60 -5.45 -1.38
C ILE A 137 3.54 -5.47 -2.59
N ALA A 138 4.47 -4.52 -2.68
CA ALA A 138 5.40 -4.45 -3.81
C ALA A 138 6.30 -5.70 -3.93
N LEU A 139 6.76 -6.24 -2.79
CA LEU A 139 7.54 -7.48 -2.75
C LEU A 139 6.72 -8.71 -3.18
N ASP A 140 5.46 -8.80 -2.76
CA ASP A 140 4.55 -9.87 -3.15
C ASP A 140 4.27 -9.83 -4.66
N ARG A 141 3.91 -8.64 -5.18
CA ARG A 141 3.75 -8.39 -6.61
C ARG A 141 4.99 -8.81 -7.40
N TYR A 142 6.19 -8.50 -6.91
CA TYR A 142 7.44 -8.86 -7.57
C TYR A 142 7.68 -10.38 -7.61
N ARG A 143 7.37 -11.09 -6.51
CA ARG A 143 7.53 -12.55 -6.42
C ARG A 143 6.50 -13.32 -7.24
N ALA A 144 5.35 -12.70 -7.51
CA ALA A 144 4.29 -13.26 -8.32
C ALA A 144 4.45 -13.01 -9.84
N ARG A 145 5.53 -12.32 -10.25
CA ARG A 145 5.89 -12.14 -11.66
C ARG A 145 6.42 -13.41 -12.30
#